data_AF-A0A929BN16-F1
#
_entry.id   AF-A0A929BN16-F1
#
_cell.length_a   1.000
_cell.length_b   1.000
_cell.length_c   1.000
_cell.angle_alpha   90.00
_cell.angle_beta   90.00
_cell.angle_gamma   90.00
#
_symmetry.space_group_name_H-M   'P 1'
#
loop_
_entity.id
_entity.type
_entity.pdbx_description
1 polymer ?
#
loop_
_entity_poly.entity_id
_entity_poly.type
_entity_poly.pdbx_seq_one_letter_code
_entity_poly.pdbx_strand_id
1 'polypeptide(L)' 'MIAEVAARVRENIQKVIVGRDEVINLALVAIFCEGHILIEDVPGIGKTTLAKSIAVSLG' A
#
# COMPACT_ATOMS: atom_id res chain seq x y z
N MET A 1 -4.65 3.51 17.70
CA MET A 1 -3.25 3.18 17.36
C MET A 1 -3.13 2.59 15.96
N ILE A 2 -3.51 1.34 15.68
CA ILE A 2 -3.34 0.73 14.35
C ILE A 2 -4.14 1.44 13.25
N ALA A 3 -5.43 1.74 13.48
CA ALA A 3 -6.27 2.42 12.49
C ALA A 3 -5.73 3.81 12.08
N GLU A 4 -5.10 4.50 13.03
CA GLU A 4 -4.54 5.83 12.82
C GLU A 4 -3.22 5.78 12.03
N VAL A 5 -2.38 4.78 12.32
CA VAL A 5 -1.18 4.49 11.52
C VAL A 5 -1.56 4.09 10.11
N ALA A 6 -2.54 3.18 9.95
CA ALA A 6 -3.05 2.76 8.65
C ALA A 6 -3.57 3.95 7.83
N ALA A 7 -4.32 4.86 8.45
CA ALA A 7 -4.82 6.07 7.81
C ALA A 7 -3.69 6.98 7.33
N ARG A 8 -2.68 7.24 8.17
CA ARG A 8 -1.51 8.06 7.82
C ARG A 8 -0.69 7.47 6.67
N VAL A 9 -0.47 6.15 6.70
CA VAL A 9 0.25 5.43 5.64
C VAL A 9 -0.54 5.51 4.33
N ARG A 10 -1.85 5.26 4.37
CA ARG A 10 -2.73 5.36 3.20
C ARG A 10 -2.71 6.76 2.59
N GLU A 11 -2.87 7.80 3.40
CA GLU A 11 -2.82 9.19 2.93
C GLU A 11 -1.48 9.51 2.26
N ASN A 12 -0.37 8.97 2.76
CA ASN A 12 0.93 9.19 2.14
C ASN A 12 1.07 8.48 0.79
N ILE A 13 0.58 7.24 0.68
CA ILE A 13 0.56 6.47 -0.57
C ILE A 13 -0.32 7.15 -1.63
N GLN A 14 -1.48 7.68 -1.23
CA GLN A 14 -2.43 8.36 -2.13
C GLN A 14 -1.88 9.65 -2.76
N LYS A 15 -0.76 10.20 -2.27
CA LYS A 15 -0.07 11.35 -2.92
C LYS A 15 0.60 10.97 -4.24
N VAL A 16 0.93 9.69 -4.42
CA VAL A 16 1.68 9.18 -5.60
C VAL A 16 0.90 8.13 -6.38
N ILE A 17 -0.12 7.52 -5.79
CA ILE A 17 -1.01 6.55 -6.44
C ILE A 17 -2.42 7.09 -6.44
N VAL A 18 -2.99 7.22 -7.64
CA VAL A 18 -4.37 7.63 -7.84
C VAL A 18 -5.25 6.38 -7.93
N GLY A 19 -6.28 6.31 -7.09
CA GLY A 19 -7.16 5.14 -6.97
C GLY A 19 -6.47 3.96 -6.27
N ARG A 20 -7.03 2.75 -6.45
CA ARG A 20 -6.53 1.48 -5.85
C ARG A 20 -6.66 1.40 -4.32
N ASP A 21 -7.66 2.06 -3.73
CA ASP A 21 -7.89 2.05 -2.28
C ASP A 21 -8.00 0.64 -1.69
N GLU A 22 -8.68 -0.27 -2.39
CA GLU A 22 -8.84 -1.66 -1.96
C GLU A 22 -7.50 -2.40 -1.90
N VAL A 23 -6.67 -2.24 -2.93
CA VAL A 23 -5.33 -2.86 -2.98
C VAL A 23 -4.44 -2.32 -1.88
N ILE A 24 -4.49 -1.01 -1.62
CA ILE A 24 -3.73 -0.38 -0.53
C ILE A 24 -4.19 -0.93 0.82
N ASN A 25 -5.51 -1.02 1.05
CA ASN A 25 -6.06 -1.57 2.30
C ASN A 25 -5.66 -3.03 2.50
N LEU A 26 -5.78 -3.88 1.49
CA LEU A 26 -5.38 -5.30 1.57
C LEU A 26 -3.87 -5.44 1.82
N ALA A 27 -3.05 -4.58 1.21
CA ALA A 27 -1.62 -4.58 1.45
C ALA A 27 -1.28 -4.22 2.91
N LEU A 28 -1.93 -3.19 3.46
CA LEU A 28 -1.75 -2.81 4.85
C LEU A 28 -2.20 -3.91 5.81
N VAL A 29 -3.34 -4.56 5.53
CA VAL A 29 -3.82 -5.71 6.30
C VAL A 29 -2.77 -6.83 6.31
N ALA A 30 -2.28 -7.23 5.14
CA ALA A 30 -1.29 -8.29 5.05
C ALA A 30 0.00 -7.93 5.82
N ILE A 31 0.51 -6.70 5.68
CA ILE A 31 1.73 -6.27 6.36
C ILE A 31 1.55 -6.26 7.89
N PHE A 32 0.46 -5.70 8.39
CA PHE A 32 0.20 -5.65 9.83
C PHE A 32 -0.09 -7.03 10.45
N CYS A 33 -0.49 -8.00 9.62
CA CYS A 33 -0.62 -9.40 10.01
C CYS A 33 0.64 -10.24 9.73
N GLU A 34 1.77 -9.61 9.41
CA GLU A 34 3.03 -10.29 9.06
C GLU A 34 2.91 -11.28 7.88
N GLY A 35 1.93 -11.06 7.00
CA GLY A 35 1.70 -11.84 5.79
C GLY A 35 2.50 -11.35 4.59
N HIS A 36 2.30 -12.03 3.47
CA HIS A 36 2.94 -11.71 2.19
C HIS A 36 1.89 -11.34 1.13
N ILE A 37 2.28 -10.48 0.19
CA ILE A 37 1.41 -10.02 -0.90
C ILE A 37 2.11 -10.32 -2.22
N LEU A 38 1.39 -10.97 -3.12
CA LEU A 38 1.76 -11.06 -4.52
C LEU A 38 0.90 -10.08 -5.31
N ILE A 39 1.52 -9.15 -6.03
CA ILE A 39 0.82 -8.16 -6.84
C ILE A 39 0.90 -8.60 -8.30
N GLU A 40 -0.12 -9.31 -8.77
CA GLU A 40 -0.31 -9.63 -10.18
C GLU A 40 -1.21 -8.61 -10.86
N ASP A 41 -0.74 -8.07 -11.98
CA ASP A 41 -1.50 -7.13 -12.79
C ASP A 41 -0.86 -7.09 -14.20
N VAL A 42 -1.42 -6.41 -15.19
CA VAL A 42 -0.73 -6.16 -16.47
C VAL A 42 0.48 -5.19 -16.30
N PRO A 43 1.46 -5.15 -17.21
CA PRO A 43 2.61 -4.22 -17.11
C PRO A 43 2.18 -2.74 -17.14
N GLY A 44 2.91 -1.87 -16.43
CA GLY A 44 2.75 -0.40 -16.54
C GLY A 44 1.74 0.26 -15.60
N ILE A 45 1.08 -0.50 -14.71
CA ILE A 45 0.00 0.01 -13.85
C ILE A 45 0.41 0.33 -12.40
N GLY A 46 1.70 0.60 -12.20
CA GLY A 46 2.19 1.17 -10.94
C GLY A 46 2.42 0.16 -9.81
N LYS A 47 2.55 -1.15 -10.09
CA LYS A 47 2.92 -2.16 -9.09
C LYS A 47 4.22 -1.83 -8.33
N THR A 48 5.25 -1.44 -9.07
CA THR A 48 6.54 -1.01 -8.48
C THR A 48 6.38 0.27 -7.67
N THR A 49 5.58 1.21 -8.16
CA THR A 49 5.27 2.45 -7.45
C THR A 49 4.54 2.16 -6.14
N LEU A 50 3.60 1.20 -6.14
CA LEU A 50 2.88 0.76 -4.95
C LEU A 50 3.83 0.18 -3.91
N ALA A 51 4.63 -0.82 -4.28
CA ALA A 51 5.63 -1.39 -3.38
C ALA A 51 6.57 -0.32 -2.80
N LYS A 52 7.07 0.59 -3.64
CA LYS A 52 7.96 1.67 -3.20
C LYS A 52 7.27 2.67 -2.27
N SER A 53 6.03 3.06 -2.58
CA SER A 53 5.25 4.01 -1.77
C SER A 53 4.91 3.45 -0.39
N ILE A 54 4.62 2.14 -0.31
CA ILE A 54 4.39 1.43 0.94
C ILE A 54 5.67 1.43 1.79
N ALA A 55 6.81 1.06 1.19
CA ALA A 55 8.10 1.03 1.88
C ALA A 55 8.44 2.42 2.48
N VAL A 56 8.39 3.47 1.66
CA VAL A 56 8.67 4.85 2.12
C VAL A 56 7.71 5.33 3.21
N SER A 57 6.46 4.86 3.20
CA SER A 57 5.45 5.29 4.18
C SER A 57 5.55 4.56 5.52
N LEU A 58 6.13 3.36 5.54
CA LEU A 58 6.31 2.56 6.74
C LEU A 58 7.67 2.77 7.42
N GLY A 59 8.70 3.21 6.66
CA GLY A 59 10.05 3.46 7.16
C GLY A 59 11.11 2.98 6.19
#